data_AF-A0A919D5P1-F1
#
_entry.id   AF-A0A919D5P1-F1
#
_cell.length_a   1.000
_cell.length_b   1.000
_cell.length_c   1.000
_cell.angle_alpha   90.00
_cell.angle_beta   90.00
_cell.angle_gamma   90.00
#
_symmetry.space_group_name_H-M   'P 1'
#
loop_
_entity.id
_entity.type
_entity.pdbx_description
1 polymer ?
#
loop_
_entity_poly.entity_id
_entity_poly.type
_entity_poly.pdbx_seq_one_letter_code
_entity_poly.pdbx_strand_id
1 'polypeptide(L)'
;MNDRPAERPTRPETPAAVEQAEAPDPESAQATVEPAEPTEPANLQEAPEPVEAPDPESLQVPAEPTEPADTEEAPAPVETPEFGEAAAEPGETAPEPLDTSSPSGSPDDPESPDTAPSPDVPEQPNATPVPPDAEYGDAYTPVDAGSGQLHESVVPKNESEAPEPLAAWDTTVSAPVGEYDAPDPVTAEGSDAAPAPPAETEAFEPGLEAVGDSGDPAGDGSDVGEDPARRLQEAEKSGREIAEPHGIALDYTTDPVSPECAAEFNEAMKELSADYPKVFDGMNHVRTEQPTDPNTLAYALPYAGHPDSGIFVNADAFSDAEAAVSRGAEEESSGFTVPGGGSPKGVFYHEFGHHCAQQIFDSPVAREELNEAVSQSIGRPYDYSTPHDGPTGDAISQLLSDYGSTTPHEMMAEAFTEHKLAISPRPFASAIGGVIDKHLKSK
;
A
#
# COMPACT_ATOMS: atom_id res chain seq x y z
N MET A 1 -52.48 -31.44 -15.79
CA MET A 1 -53.37 -30.35 -16.23
C MET A 1 -53.88 -29.63 -15.00
N ASN A 2 -53.18 -28.56 -14.63
CA ASN A 2 -53.63 -27.54 -13.67
C ASN A 2 -52.85 -26.27 -14.02
N ASP A 3 -53.44 -25.47 -14.91
CA ASP A 3 -52.98 -24.13 -15.25
C ASP A 3 -53.21 -23.20 -14.06
N ARG A 4 -52.13 -22.67 -13.49
CA ARG A 4 -52.17 -21.46 -12.65
C ARG A 4 -51.43 -20.36 -13.39
N PRO A 5 -52.07 -19.21 -13.66
CA PRO A 5 -51.39 -18.08 -14.28
C PRO A 5 -50.45 -17.42 -13.28
N ALA A 6 -49.27 -17.04 -13.75
CA ALA A 6 -48.29 -16.26 -13.01
C ALA A 6 -48.83 -14.84 -12.76
N GLU A 7 -48.91 -14.43 -11.51
CA GLU A 7 -49.22 -13.05 -11.12
C GLU A 7 -48.00 -12.16 -11.40
N ARG A 8 -48.22 -11.06 -12.14
CA ARG A 8 -47.21 -10.03 -12.39
C ARG A 8 -46.97 -9.22 -11.10
N PRO A 9 -45.72 -8.92 -10.73
CA PRO A 9 -45.45 -7.96 -9.67
C PRO A 9 -45.87 -6.55 -10.10
N THR A 10 -46.68 -5.91 -9.27
CA THR A 10 -47.07 -4.50 -9.37
C THR A 10 -45.90 -3.59 -9.02
N ARG A 11 -45.63 -2.62 -9.89
CA ARG A 11 -44.63 -1.55 -9.73
C ARG A 11 -45.00 -0.68 -8.53
N PRO A 12 -44.07 -0.35 -7.61
CA PRO A 12 -44.36 0.59 -6.54
C PRO A 12 -44.54 2.01 -7.10
N GLU A 13 -45.56 2.70 -6.58
CA GLU A 13 -45.91 4.07 -6.91
C GLU A 13 -44.83 5.05 -6.44
N THR A 14 -44.50 6.00 -7.32
CA THR A 14 -43.56 7.11 -7.08
C THR A 14 -44.15 8.09 -6.06
N PRO A 15 -43.45 8.45 -4.96
CA PRO A 15 -43.92 9.51 -4.08
C PRO A 15 -43.77 10.89 -4.72
N ALA A 16 -44.70 11.76 -4.32
CA ALA A 16 -44.96 13.09 -4.85
C ALA A 16 -43.81 14.09 -4.68
N ALA A 17 -43.85 15.10 -5.54
CA ALA A 17 -42.92 16.22 -5.65
C ALA A 17 -42.60 16.92 -4.33
N VAL A 18 -41.31 17.13 -4.09
CA VAL A 18 -40.77 18.04 -3.08
C VAL A 18 -40.75 19.45 -3.68
N GLU A 19 -41.33 20.40 -2.95
CA GLU A 19 -41.28 21.85 -3.20
C GLU A 19 -39.83 22.34 -3.33
N GLN A 20 -39.54 23.04 -4.42
CA GLN A 20 -38.28 23.76 -4.62
C GLN A 20 -38.22 24.95 -3.65
N ALA A 21 -37.21 24.95 -2.77
CA ALA A 21 -36.82 26.15 -2.04
C ALA A 21 -35.98 27.05 -2.94
N GLU A 22 -36.35 28.33 -3.03
CA GLU A 22 -35.63 29.37 -3.74
C GLU A 22 -34.22 29.56 -3.16
N ALA A 23 -33.22 29.62 -4.04
CA ALA A 23 -31.85 29.96 -3.71
C ALA A 23 -31.73 31.44 -3.30
N PRO A 24 -30.92 31.78 -2.28
CA PRO A 24 -30.68 33.18 -1.93
C PRO A 24 -29.78 33.88 -2.96
N ASP A 25 -30.15 35.15 -3.20
CA ASP A 25 -29.54 36.13 -4.10
C ASP A 25 -28.06 36.42 -3.73
N PRO A 26 -27.08 36.27 -4.64
CA PRO A 26 -25.65 36.45 -4.35
C PRO A 26 -25.17 37.92 -4.34
N GLU A 27 -26.03 38.94 -4.43
CA GLU A 27 -25.62 40.33 -4.66
C GLU A 27 -25.60 41.27 -3.43
N SER A 28 -25.23 40.81 -2.23
CA SER A 28 -25.13 41.72 -1.07
C SER A 28 -24.06 41.35 -0.03
N ALA A 29 -22.78 41.50 -0.39
CA ALA A 29 -21.69 41.72 0.57
C ALA A 29 -20.44 42.31 -0.10
N GLN A 30 -20.43 43.61 -0.39
CA GLN A 30 -19.19 44.36 -0.59
C GLN A 30 -19.02 45.35 0.57
N ALA A 31 -18.25 44.93 1.58
CA ALA A 31 -17.72 45.84 2.59
C ALA A 31 -16.32 46.28 2.14
N THR A 32 -16.23 47.55 1.75
CA THR A 32 -14.98 48.23 1.39
C THR A 32 -14.12 48.39 2.65
N VAL A 33 -12.97 47.71 2.69
CA VAL A 33 -11.91 47.97 3.67
C VAL A 33 -10.88 48.87 3.00
N GLU A 34 -10.69 50.08 3.53
CA GLU A 34 -9.65 51.00 3.07
C GLU A 34 -8.25 50.42 3.34
N PRO A 35 -7.31 50.50 2.37
CA PRO A 35 -5.95 50.06 2.59
C PRO A 35 -5.19 51.08 3.44
N ALA A 36 -4.59 50.59 4.53
CA ALA A 36 -3.68 51.37 5.37
C ALA A 36 -2.40 51.74 4.60
N GLU A 37 -1.90 52.96 4.83
CA GLU A 37 -0.68 53.48 4.19
C GLU A 37 0.56 52.66 4.57
N PRO A 38 1.51 52.46 3.62
CA PRO A 38 2.73 51.73 3.89
C PRO A 38 3.65 52.56 4.78
N THR A 39 4.06 51.99 5.91
CA THR A 39 5.05 52.59 6.82
C THR A 39 6.46 52.34 6.26
N GLU A 40 7.30 53.38 6.21
CA GLU A 40 8.70 53.30 5.75
C GLU A 40 9.51 52.27 6.56
N PRO A 41 10.34 51.43 5.91
CA PRO A 41 11.20 50.51 6.64
C PRO A 41 12.35 51.26 7.34
N ALA A 42 12.53 50.91 8.61
CA ALA A 42 13.61 51.40 9.44
C ALA A 42 14.98 50.86 8.98
N ASN A 43 15.91 51.80 8.84
CA ASN A 43 17.37 51.72 8.89
C ASN A 43 18.00 50.32 9.10
N LEU A 44 18.62 49.79 8.05
CA LEU A 44 19.45 48.58 8.06
C LEU A 44 20.70 48.80 8.94
N GLN A 45 20.82 48.04 10.04
CA GLN A 45 22.09 47.87 10.74
C GLN A 45 22.90 46.76 10.06
N GLU A 46 24.19 47.03 9.89
CA GLU A 46 25.18 46.17 9.24
C GLU A 46 25.24 44.76 9.87
N ALA A 47 25.35 43.75 9.01
CA ALA A 47 25.55 42.36 9.39
C ALA A 47 26.91 42.18 10.10
N PRO A 48 26.97 41.38 11.18
CA PRO A 48 28.25 41.05 11.81
C PRO A 48 29.12 40.19 10.88
N GLU A 49 30.43 40.44 10.91
CA GLU A 49 31.42 39.71 10.12
C GLU A 49 31.45 38.20 10.47
N PRO A 50 31.77 37.34 9.49
CA PRO A 50 31.79 35.89 9.69
C PRO A 50 32.93 35.48 10.63
N VAL A 51 32.58 34.68 11.63
CA VAL A 51 33.53 34.06 12.57
C VAL A 51 34.29 32.95 11.84
N GLU A 52 35.63 33.01 11.88
CA GLU A 52 36.53 31.97 11.36
C GLU A 52 36.23 30.60 11.98
N ALA A 53 36.16 29.58 11.13
CA ALA A 53 36.04 28.19 11.56
C ALA A 53 37.31 27.74 12.32
N PRO A 54 37.16 26.95 13.41
CA PRO A 54 38.31 26.45 14.15
C PRO A 54 39.12 25.41 13.36
N ASP A 55 40.42 25.46 13.58
CA ASP A 55 41.49 24.67 12.98
C ASP A 55 41.34 23.15 13.22
N PRO A 56 41.36 22.29 12.18
CA PRO A 56 41.14 20.85 12.31
C PRO A 56 42.29 20.04 12.98
N GLU A 57 43.37 20.66 13.45
CA GLU A 57 44.54 19.93 14.00
C GLU A 57 44.47 19.56 15.51
N SER A 58 43.29 19.51 16.13
CA SER A 58 43.15 19.12 17.55
C SER A 58 42.25 17.91 17.79
N LEU A 59 42.53 16.81 17.08
CA LEU A 59 42.02 15.48 17.44
C LEU A 59 43.05 14.74 18.31
N GLN A 60 42.81 14.74 19.62
CA GLN A 60 43.52 13.88 20.57
C GLN A 60 43.13 12.42 20.34
N VAL A 61 44.15 11.58 20.16
CA VAL A 61 44.05 10.12 20.03
C VAL A 61 43.60 9.53 21.38
N PRO A 62 42.54 8.70 21.44
CA PRO A 62 42.20 7.98 22.67
C PRO A 62 43.21 6.84 22.92
N ALA A 63 43.54 6.67 24.20
CA ALA A 63 44.50 5.69 24.70
C ALA A 63 44.13 4.23 24.40
N GLU A 64 45.17 3.41 24.24
CA GLU A 64 45.11 1.96 24.03
C GLU A 64 44.31 1.23 25.13
N PRO A 65 43.54 0.18 24.78
CA PRO A 65 42.87 -0.66 25.77
C PRO A 65 43.88 -1.62 26.43
N THR A 66 43.95 -1.54 27.75
CA THR A 66 44.68 -2.46 28.63
C THR A 66 44.14 -3.88 28.51
N GLU A 67 45.04 -4.86 28.31
CA GLU A 67 44.76 -6.30 28.34
C GLU A 67 44.09 -6.74 29.65
N PRO A 68 43.02 -7.56 29.62
CA PRO A 68 42.59 -8.31 30.79
C PRO A 68 43.37 -9.63 30.90
N ALA A 69 43.78 -9.89 32.14
CA ALA A 69 44.56 -11.03 32.58
C ALA A 69 43.83 -12.38 32.44
N ASP A 70 44.65 -13.41 32.25
CA ASP A 70 44.35 -14.84 32.38
C ASP A 70 43.45 -15.15 33.60
N THR A 71 42.39 -15.93 33.36
CA THR A 71 41.87 -16.84 34.38
C THR A 71 41.34 -18.11 33.70
N GLU A 72 42.05 -19.20 33.96
CA GLU A 72 41.67 -20.58 33.66
C GLU A 72 40.40 -20.99 34.41
N GLU A 73 39.39 -21.54 33.72
CA GLU A 73 38.66 -22.73 34.21
C GLU A 73 37.85 -23.37 33.08
N ALA A 74 38.22 -24.58 32.70
CA ALA A 74 37.53 -25.38 31.69
C ALA A 74 36.36 -26.16 32.33
N PRO A 75 35.13 -26.06 31.80
CA PRO A 75 34.07 -26.97 32.20
C PRO A 75 34.23 -28.35 31.52
N ALA A 76 33.96 -29.40 32.30
CA ALA A 76 33.99 -30.80 31.90
C ALA A 76 32.98 -31.12 30.77
N PRO A 77 33.25 -32.12 29.91
CA PRO A 77 32.34 -32.50 28.84
C PRO A 77 31.09 -33.18 29.40
N VAL A 78 29.93 -32.70 28.94
CA VAL A 78 28.61 -33.31 29.17
C VAL A 78 28.51 -34.57 28.31
N GLU A 79 28.24 -35.70 28.95
CA GLU A 79 27.94 -36.98 28.29
C GLU A 79 26.63 -36.86 27.50
N THR A 80 26.68 -37.08 26.19
CA THR A 80 25.52 -37.30 25.32
C THR A 80 24.95 -38.70 25.54
N PRO A 81 23.63 -38.88 25.73
CA PRO A 81 23.02 -40.19 25.77
C PRO A 81 23.00 -40.85 24.38
N GLU A 82 23.54 -42.06 24.38
CA GLU A 82 23.57 -43.06 23.31
C GLU A 82 22.14 -43.41 22.85
N PHE A 83 21.75 -42.97 21.66
CA PHE A 83 20.54 -43.45 20.98
C PHE A 83 20.90 -44.61 20.06
N GLY A 84 20.32 -45.77 20.38
CA GLY A 84 20.61 -47.05 19.75
C GLY A 84 20.27 -47.11 18.26
N GLU A 85 21.16 -47.77 17.53
CA GLU A 85 20.95 -48.32 16.21
C GLU A 85 19.79 -49.32 16.21
N ALA A 86 18.84 -49.12 15.28
CA ALA A 86 17.96 -50.19 14.82
C ALA A 86 17.95 -50.17 13.29
N ALA A 87 18.61 -51.18 12.73
CA ALA A 87 18.58 -51.55 11.34
C ALA A 87 17.21 -52.12 10.93
N ALA A 88 16.70 -51.74 9.76
CA ALA A 88 15.81 -52.57 8.95
C ALA A 88 15.86 -52.15 7.47
N GLU A 89 15.75 -53.14 6.61
CA GLU A 89 16.14 -53.26 5.21
C GLU A 89 15.27 -52.52 4.16
N PRO A 90 15.72 -52.41 2.89
CA PRO A 90 14.99 -51.79 1.80
C PRO A 90 14.07 -52.79 1.08
N GLY A 91 12.84 -52.37 0.77
CA GLY A 91 11.88 -53.14 -0.02
C GLY A 91 11.48 -52.40 -1.29
N GLU A 92 11.91 -52.92 -2.42
CA GLU A 92 11.47 -52.59 -3.78
C GLU A 92 9.96 -52.79 -3.97
N THR A 93 9.30 -51.96 -4.79
CA THR A 93 8.64 -52.38 -6.04
C THR A 93 7.86 -51.21 -6.68
N ALA A 94 8.11 -51.01 -7.97
CA ALA A 94 7.33 -50.17 -8.88
C ALA A 94 6.14 -50.96 -9.45
N PRO A 95 5.01 -50.31 -9.81
CA PRO A 95 4.01 -50.93 -10.68
C PRO A 95 4.24 -50.61 -12.17
N GLU A 96 4.16 -51.65 -12.98
CA GLU A 96 4.16 -51.64 -14.46
C GLU A 96 2.89 -50.99 -15.05
N PRO A 97 2.93 -50.50 -16.31
CA PRO A 97 1.76 -49.96 -17.00
C PRO A 97 0.90 -51.07 -17.66
N LEU A 98 -0.43 -50.93 -17.55
CA LEU A 98 -1.42 -51.76 -18.22
C LEU A 98 -1.60 -51.32 -19.69
N ASP A 99 -1.34 -52.26 -20.59
CA ASP A 99 -1.65 -52.24 -22.01
C ASP A 99 -3.06 -52.81 -22.24
N THR A 100 -3.93 -52.07 -22.92
CA THR A 100 -5.18 -52.60 -23.49
C THR A 100 -5.46 -52.01 -24.87
N SER A 101 -4.80 -52.57 -25.89
CA SER A 101 -5.39 -53.11 -27.12
C SER A 101 -6.76 -52.56 -27.61
N SER A 102 -6.74 -51.95 -28.80
CA SER A 102 -7.89 -51.76 -29.73
C SER A 102 -8.46 -53.09 -30.24
N PRO A 103 -9.69 -53.08 -30.82
CA PRO A 103 -9.76 -53.44 -32.25
C PRO A 103 -10.88 -52.73 -33.08
N SER A 104 -10.57 -52.54 -34.38
CA SER A 104 -11.36 -52.83 -35.62
C SER A 104 -12.87 -52.46 -35.67
N GLY A 105 -13.48 -51.88 -36.71
CA GLY A 105 -13.11 -51.63 -38.11
C GLY A 105 -14.29 -50.98 -38.90
N SER A 106 -13.97 -50.52 -40.12
CA SER A 106 -14.67 -49.87 -41.26
C SER A 106 -16.06 -50.45 -41.67
N PRO A 107 -16.87 -49.92 -42.66
CA PRO A 107 -16.47 -49.18 -43.90
C PRO A 107 -17.43 -48.14 -44.55
N ASP A 108 -16.91 -47.46 -45.61
CA ASP A 108 -17.46 -46.95 -46.91
C ASP A 108 -18.94 -46.46 -46.98
N ASP A 109 -19.34 -45.38 -47.69
CA ASP A 109 -19.07 -44.94 -49.08
C ASP A 109 -19.87 -43.60 -49.37
N PRO A 110 -20.11 -43.08 -50.60
CA PRO A 110 -19.50 -41.85 -51.13
C PRO A 110 -20.48 -40.74 -51.57
N GLU A 111 -19.93 -39.60 -52.05
CA GLU A 111 -20.29 -38.81 -53.26
C GLU A 111 -20.08 -37.28 -53.12
N SER A 112 -19.31 -36.76 -54.08
CA SER A 112 -18.88 -35.38 -54.42
C SER A 112 -20.06 -34.46 -54.87
N PRO A 113 -19.92 -33.14 -55.23
CA PRO A 113 -18.74 -32.51 -55.85
C PRO A 113 -18.44 -31.00 -55.65
N ASP A 114 -17.22 -30.66 -56.12
CA ASP A 114 -16.74 -29.44 -56.80
C ASP A 114 -17.17 -28.05 -56.30
N THR A 115 -16.20 -27.31 -55.72
CA THR A 115 -15.89 -25.94 -56.18
C THR A 115 -14.47 -25.49 -55.79
N ALA A 116 -13.71 -25.10 -56.82
CA ALA A 116 -12.48 -24.31 -56.99
C ALA A 116 -11.58 -23.83 -55.81
N PRO A 117 -10.26 -23.64 -56.05
CA PRO A 117 -9.24 -23.42 -55.01
C PRO A 117 -9.02 -21.95 -54.64
N SER A 118 -8.87 -21.67 -53.34
CA SER A 118 -8.27 -20.44 -52.80
C SER A 118 -6.94 -20.77 -52.10
N PRO A 119 -5.93 -19.87 -52.16
CA PRO A 119 -4.57 -20.18 -51.74
C PRO A 119 -4.33 -20.06 -50.23
N ASP A 120 -3.54 -21.00 -49.74
CA ASP A 120 -2.71 -21.07 -48.54
C ASP A 120 -2.79 -19.92 -47.50
N VAL A 121 -3.42 -20.22 -46.37
CA VAL A 121 -3.14 -19.62 -45.06
C VAL A 121 -2.83 -20.77 -44.09
N PRO A 122 -1.65 -20.81 -43.45
CA PRO A 122 -1.36 -21.86 -42.47
C PRO A 122 -2.13 -21.58 -41.17
N GLU A 123 -3.11 -22.43 -40.85
CA GLU A 123 -3.75 -22.53 -39.54
C GLU A 123 -2.75 -23.08 -38.51
N GLN A 124 -2.54 -22.34 -37.43
CA GLN A 124 -1.88 -22.82 -36.21
C GLN A 124 -2.90 -23.57 -35.34
N PRO A 125 -2.55 -24.73 -34.75
CA PRO A 125 -3.37 -25.37 -33.74
C PRO A 125 -3.00 -24.80 -32.36
N ASN A 126 -3.77 -23.83 -31.86
CA ASN A 126 -3.79 -23.48 -30.43
C ASN A 126 -5.05 -24.08 -29.81
N ALA A 127 -4.95 -25.34 -29.39
CA ALA A 127 -5.85 -25.93 -28.41
C ALA A 127 -5.18 -25.79 -27.05
N THR A 128 -5.60 -24.81 -26.26
CA THR A 128 -5.22 -24.68 -24.86
C THR A 128 -5.88 -25.85 -24.09
N PRO A 129 -5.12 -26.68 -23.36
CA PRO A 129 -5.73 -27.69 -22.50
C PRO A 129 -6.40 -26.99 -21.32
N VAL A 130 -7.67 -27.35 -21.09
CA VAL A 130 -8.39 -27.05 -19.85
C VAL A 130 -7.67 -27.79 -18.71
N PRO A 131 -7.11 -27.11 -17.69
CA PRO A 131 -6.55 -27.81 -16.53
C PRO A 131 -7.69 -28.49 -15.74
N PRO A 132 -7.46 -29.70 -15.20
CA PRO A 132 -8.43 -30.39 -14.38
C PRO A 132 -8.67 -29.63 -13.08
N ASP A 133 -9.92 -29.66 -12.61
CA ASP A 133 -10.37 -29.15 -11.31
C ASP A 133 -9.38 -29.52 -10.20
N ALA A 134 -8.59 -28.54 -9.76
CA ALA A 134 -7.86 -28.63 -8.51
C ALA A 134 -8.86 -28.32 -7.39
N GLU A 135 -9.18 -29.33 -6.59
CA GLU A 135 -9.77 -29.12 -5.26
C GLU A 135 -8.83 -28.19 -4.48
N TYR A 136 -9.20 -26.90 -4.42
CA TYR A 136 -8.60 -25.93 -3.52
C TYR A 136 -8.89 -26.37 -2.09
N GLY A 137 -7.85 -26.76 -1.37
CA GLY A 137 -7.89 -26.90 0.08
C GLY A 137 -8.11 -25.52 0.71
N ASP A 138 -9.13 -25.42 1.57
CA ASP A 138 -9.44 -24.32 2.50
C ASP A 138 -8.81 -22.97 2.15
N ALA A 139 -9.30 -22.39 1.05
CA ALA A 139 -9.16 -20.96 0.81
C ALA A 139 -9.79 -20.21 1.98
N TYR A 140 -9.03 -19.30 2.58
CA TYR A 140 -9.57 -18.23 3.42
C TYR A 140 -10.68 -17.54 2.62
N THR A 141 -11.93 -17.85 2.95
CA THR A 141 -13.05 -17.05 2.45
C THR A 141 -12.92 -15.66 3.05
N PRO A 142 -12.98 -14.59 2.24
CA PRO A 142 -13.06 -13.25 2.80
C PRO A 142 -14.27 -13.22 3.73
N VAL A 143 -14.02 -12.86 4.99
CA VAL A 143 -15.10 -12.56 5.92
C VAL A 143 -15.77 -11.32 5.34
N ASP A 144 -17.01 -11.48 4.90
CA ASP A 144 -17.92 -10.40 4.50
C ASP A 144 -17.93 -9.33 5.61
N ALA A 145 -17.08 -8.31 5.44
CA ALA A 145 -17.09 -7.09 6.22
C ALA A 145 -18.31 -6.29 5.74
N GLY A 146 -19.47 -6.76 6.20
CA GLY A 146 -20.77 -6.27 5.80
C GLY A 146 -20.82 -4.74 5.85
N SER A 147 -21.20 -4.18 4.70
CA SER A 147 -21.68 -2.82 4.51
C SER A 147 -22.30 -2.23 5.77
N GLY A 148 -21.74 -1.11 6.25
CA GLY A 148 -22.27 -0.33 7.35
C GLY A 148 -23.72 0.10 7.10
N GLN A 149 -24.68 -0.68 7.60
CA GLN A 149 -26.01 -0.20 7.93
C GLN A 149 -26.05 0.12 9.41
N LEU A 150 -26.15 1.42 9.72
CA LEU A 150 -26.43 1.97 11.04
C LEU A 150 -27.75 1.39 11.58
N HIS A 151 -27.67 0.31 12.35
CA HIS A 151 -28.79 -0.15 13.16
C HIS A 151 -28.83 0.66 14.46
N GLU A 152 -29.87 1.47 14.61
CA GLU A 152 -30.32 2.05 15.89
C GLU A 152 -30.49 0.92 16.92
N SER A 153 -29.53 0.81 17.84
CA SER A 153 -29.57 -0.21 18.89
C SER A 153 -30.41 0.28 20.07
N VAL A 154 -31.56 -0.36 20.25
CA VAL A 154 -32.41 -0.25 21.45
C VAL A 154 -31.65 -0.88 22.62
N VAL A 155 -31.24 -0.04 23.58
CA VAL A 155 -30.57 -0.43 24.82
C VAL A 155 -31.52 -1.20 25.75
N PRO A 156 -31.24 -2.46 26.14
CA PRO A 156 -31.81 -3.03 27.35
C PRO A 156 -30.94 -2.64 28.55
N LYS A 157 -31.54 -1.92 29.50
CA LYS A 157 -30.96 -1.68 30.83
C LYS A 157 -30.66 -3.02 31.50
N ASN A 158 -29.38 -3.25 31.81
CA ASN A 158 -29.01 -4.23 32.80
C ASN A 158 -28.11 -3.53 33.83
N GLU A 159 -28.66 -3.37 35.04
CA GLU A 159 -27.96 -2.90 36.22
C GLU A 159 -27.09 -4.05 36.72
N SER A 160 -25.77 -3.91 36.65
CA SER A 160 -24.85 -4.73 37.44
C SER A 160 -23.65 -3.87 37.86
N GLU A 161 -23.37 -3.93 39.15
CA GLU A 161 -22.46 -3.07 39.91
C GLU A 161 -21.02 -3.08 39.36
N ALA A 162 -20.44 -1.88 39.27
CA ALA A 162 -19.05 -1.65 38.89
C ALA A 162 -18.09 -1.91 40.07
N PRO A 163 -16.96 -2.61 39.88
CA PRO A 163 -15.83 -2.51 40.80
C PRO A 163 -15.01 -1.23 40.52
N GLU A 164 -14.52 -0.62 41.59
CA GLU A 164 -13.75 0.64 41.61
C GLU A 164 -12.44 0.57 40.79
N PRO A 165 -11.97 1.70 40.23
CA PRO A 165 -10.76 1.73 39.40
C PRO A 165 -9.49 1.60 40.26
N LEU A 166 -8.64 0.64 39.87
CA LEU A 166 -7.27 0.50 40.38
C LEU A 166 -6.39 1.65 39.84
N ALA A 167 -5.51 2.11 40.74
CA ALA A 167 -4.68 3.29 40.62
C ALA A 167 -3.74 3.31 39.42
N ALA A 168 -3.50 4.53 38.94
CA ALA A 168 -2.50 4.92 37.96
C ALA A 168 -1.12 4.34 38.30
N TRP A 169 -0.48 3.74 37.30
CA TRP A 169 0.93 3.38 37.33
C TRP A 169 1.74 4.59 36.87
N ASP A 170 2.36 5.25 37.84
CA ASP A 170 3.36 6.31 37.71
C ASP A 170 4.69 5.65 37.30
N THR A 171 5.09 5.80 36.04
CA THR A 171 6.43 5.45 35.55
C THR A 171 7.36 6.64 35.69
N THR A 172 7.91 6.83 36.88
CA THR A 172 9.08 7.68 37.12
C THR A 172 10.35 6.84 36.97
N VAL A 173 10.97 6.89 35.79
CA VAL A 173 12.33 6.39 35.57
C VAL A 173 13.32 7.38 36.20
N SER A 174 14.02 6.93 37.24
CA SER A 174 15.08 7.70 37.91
C SER A 174 16.34 7.75 37.05
N ALA A 175 16.74 8.95 36.62
CA ALA A 175 18.10 9.24 36.14
C ALA A 175 18.99 9.69 37.32
N PRO A 176 20.31 9.41 37.31
CA PRO A 176 21.21 9.75 38.41
C PRO A 176 21.44 11.26 38.52
N VAL A 177 21.31 11.77 39.74
CA VAL A 177 21.48 13.17 40.14
C VAL A 177 22.95 13.59 39.98
N GLY A 178 23.20 14.49 39.02
CA GLY A 178 24.40 15.34 38.97
C GLY A 178 24.05 16.71 39.54
N GLU A 179 24.72 17.07 40.63
CA GLU A 179 24.58 18.32 41.37
C GLU A 179 25.11 19.50 40.53
N TYR A 180 24.22 20.39 40.10
CA TYR A 180 24.58 21.71 39.55
C TYR A 180 23.77 22.79 40.28
N ASP A 181 24.51 23.68 40.96
CA ASP A 181 24.01 24.90 41.59
C ASP A 181 23.34 25.82 40.55
N ALA A 182 22.07 26.14 40.76
CA ALA A 182 21.35 27.15 40.00
C ALA A 182 21.51 28.54 40.66
N PRO A 183 21.87 29.60 39.93
CA PRO A 183 21.73 30.97 40.41
C PRO A 183 20.27 31.48 40.30
N ASP A 184 19.92 32.41 41.20
CA ASP A 184 18.59 33.01 41.39
C ASP A 184 17.91 33.55 40.10
N PRO A 185 16.55 33.51 40.04
CA PRO A 185 15.80 33.97 38.88
C PRO A 185 15.71 35.50 38.81
N VAL A 186 16.10 36.05 37.68
CA VAL A 186 15.83 37.44 37.30
C VAL A 186 14.50 37.48 36.55
N THR A 187 13.58 38.30 37.05
CA THR A 187 12.31 38.66 36.42
C THR A 187 12.55 39.38 35.09
N ALA A 188 11.98 38.88 34.00
CA ALA A 188 11.81 39.61 32.75
C ALA A 188 10.41 39.36 32.17
N GLU A 189 9.66 40.45 32.03
CA GLU A 189 8.35 40.53 31.41
C GLU A 189 8.45 40.45 29.88
N GLY A 190 7.48 39.78 29.25
CA GLY A 190 6.90 40.17 27.97
C GLY A 190 7.55 39.64 26.69
N SER A 191 6.82 38.78 25.95
CA SER A 191 6.35 39.05 24.58
C SER A 191 5.96 37.74 23.90
N ASP A 192 4.65 37.50 23.76
CA ASP A 192 4.07 36.49 22.87
C ASP A 192 4.20 36.96 21.40
N ALA A 193 4.89 36.19 20.57
CA ALA A 193 4.72 36.20 19.13
C ALA A 193 5.04 34.81 18.56
N ALA A 194 4.05 34.21 17.90
CA ALA A 194 4.14 32.92 17.24
C ALA A 194 5.07 32.97 16.01
N PRO A 195 5.75 31.85 15.66
CA PRO A 195 6.59 31.78 14.47
C PRO A 195 5.73 31.68 13.19
N ALA A 196 6.08 32.48 12.19
CA ALA A 196 5.55 32.40 10.83
C ALA A 196 6.29 31.30 10.02
N PRO A 197 5.63 30.69 9.01
CA PRO A 197 6.24 29.68 8.16
C PRO A 197 7.24 30.29 7.15
N PRO A 198 8.23 29.52 6.65
CA PRO A 198 9.16 29.99 5.64
C PRO A 198 8.48 30.05 4.26
N ALA A 199 8.63 31.18 3.58
CA ALA A 199 8.30 31.35 2.17
C ALA A 199 9.58 31.79 1.45
N GLU A 200 10.12 30.93 0.59
CA GLU A 200 11.02 31.32 -0.49
C GLU A 200 10.53 30.67 -1.78
N THR A 201 9.87 31.48 -2.62
CA THR A 201 9.73 31.24 -4.06
C THR A 201 10.43 32.40 -4.75
N GLU A 202 11.44 32.07 -5.55
CA GLU A 202 12.20 33.05 -6.32
C GLU A 202 11.29 33.74 -7.35
N ALA A 203 11.24 35.07 -7.27
CA ALA A 203 10.54 35.91 -8.22
C ALA A 203 11.33 36.00 -9.53
N PHE A 204 10.76 35.42 -10.58
CA PHE A 204 11.24 35.54 -11.96
C PHE A 204 10.79 36.90 -12.53
N GLU A 205 11.72 37.76 -12.94
CA GLU A 205 11.41 39.04 -13.60
C GLU A 205 10.88 38.80 -15.03
N PRO A 206 9.72 39.36 -15.43
CA PRO A 206 9.29 39.30 -16.82
C PRO A 206 9.92 40.45 -17.62
N GLY A 207 10.93 40.11 -18.41
CA GLY A 207 11.47 40.96 -19.47
C GLY A 207 10.48 41.11 -20.63
N LEU A 208 9.78 42.24 -20.66
CA LEU A 208 8.99 42.74 -21.79
C LEU A 208 9.92 43.22 -22.91
N GLU A 209 10.10 42.42 -23.96
CA GLU A 209 10.42 42.94 -25.30
C GLU A 209 9.42 42.44 -26.33
N ALA A 210 8.61 43.38 -26.79
CA ALA A 210 7.70 43.22 -27.90
C ALA A 210 8.48 43.25 -29.22
N VAL A 211 8.49 42.14 -29.95
CA VAL A 211 8.72 42.13 -31.40
C VAL A 211 7.56 41.39 -32.03
N GLY A 212 6.72 42.15 -32.73
CA GLY A 212 5.64 41.59 -33.52
C GLY A 212 6.21 40.80 -34.69
N ASP A 213 5.70 39.59 -34.87
CA ASP A 213 5.69 38.94 -36.17
C ASP A 213 4.26 38.50 -36.51
N SER A 214 3.94 38.76 -37.76
CA SER A 214 2.69 38.65 -38.46
C SER A 214 2.01 37.29 -38.33
N GLY A 215 0.71 37.35 -38.07
CA GLY A 215 -0.15 36.19 -37.95
C GLY A 215 -0.21 35.33 -39.21
N ASP A 216 -0.04 34.03 -39.00
CA ASP A 216 -0.53 32.99 -39.88
C ASP A 216 -1.79 32.37 -39.22
N PRO A 217 -3.02 32.68 -39.70
CA PRO A 217 -4.27 32.19 -39.12
C PRO A 217 -4.62 30.74 -39.53
N ALA A 218 -3.62 29.95 -39.96
CA ALA A 218 -3.79 28.59 -40.48
C ALA A 218 -3.12 27.50 -39.61
N GLY A 219 -3.01 27.73 -38.31
CA GLY A 219 -2.57 26.73 -37.33
C GLY A 219 -3.71 26.32 -36.40
N ASP A 220 -4.81 25.76 -36.94
CA ASP A 220 -5.85 25.10 -36.13
C ASP A 220 -5.40 23.69 -35.66
N GLY A 221 -4.10 23.56 -35.36
CA GLY A 221 -3.53 22.45 -34.61
C GLY A 221 -4.10 22.48 -33.20
N SER A 222 -5.40 22.25 -33.09
CA SER A 222 -6.01 21.46 -32.06
C SER A 222 -4.98 20.39 -31.73
N ASP A 223 -4.40 20.53 -30.54
CA ASP A 223 -3.87 19.40 -29.80
C ASP A 223 -5.00 18.37 -29.81
N VAL A 224 -5.04 17.55 -30.86
CA VAL A 224 -5.85 16.35 -30.92
C VAL A 224 -5.23 15.52 -29.82
N GLY A 225 -5.82 15.62 -28.63
CA GLY A 225 -5.31 15.01 -27.41
C GLY A 225 -4.80 13.62 -27.74
N GLU A 226 -3.55 13.36 -27.39
CA GLU A 226 -2.88 12.13 -27.77
C GLU A 226 -3.76 10.92 -27.42
N ASP A 227 -3.95 10.03 -28.39
CA ASP A 227 -4.80 8.85 -28.29
C ASP A 227 -4.54 8.11 -26.97
N PRO A 228 -5.50 8.05 -26.04
CA PRO A 228 -5.34 7.37 -24.75
C PRO A 228 -4.88 5.91 -24.90
N ALA A 229 -5.29 5.22 -25.96
CA ALA A 229 -4.85 3.85 -26.21
C ALA A 229 -3.35 3.78 -26.51
N ARG A 230 -2.81 4.75 -27.26
CA ARG A 230 -1.37 4.86 -27.51
C ARG A 230 -0.60 5.17 -26.24
N ARG A 231 -1.10 6.11 -25.42
CA ARG A 231 -0.47 6.46 -24.14
C ARG A 231 -0.46 5.28 -23.15
N LEU A 232 -1.54 4.50 -23.11
CA LEU A 232 -1.59 3.27 -22.30
C LEU A 232 -0.57 2.22 -22.80
N GLN A 233 -0.44 2.03 -24.11
CA GLN A 233 0.58 1.12 -24.68
C GLN A 233 2.00 1.58 -24.36
N GLU A 234 2.27 2.89 -24.39
CA GLU A 234 3.56 3.47 -24.01
C GLU A 234 3.84 3.27 -22.50
N ALA A 235 2.82 3.48 -21.64
CA ALA A 235 2.92 3.20 -20.22
C ALA A 235 3.17 1.71 -19.95
N GLU A 236 2.43 0.79 -20.59
CA GLU A 236 2.66 -0.65 -20.42
C GLU A 236 4.06 -1.05 -20.90
N LYS A 237 4.54 -0.50 -22.01
CA LYS A 237 5.90 -0.74 -22.48
C LYS A 237 6.94 -0.29 -21.43
N SER A 238 6.77 0.91 -20.88
CA SER A 238 7.64 1.44 -19.80
C SER A 238 7.62 0.53 -18.57
N GLY A 239 6.44 0.03 -18.18
CA GLY A 239 6.30 -0.91 -17.07
C GLY A 239 6.97 -2.25 -17.34
N ARG A 240 6.85 -2.79 -18.56
CA ARG A 240 7.51 -4.04 -18.96
C ARG A 240 9.03 -3.93 -18.86
N GLU A 241 9.62 -2.78 -19.20
CA GLU A 241 11.05 -2.53 -19.05
C GLU A 241 11.52 -2.61 -17.57
N ILE A 242 10.63 -2.33 -16.61
CA ILE A 242 10.87 -2.48 -15.17
C ILE A 242 10.62 -3.93 -14.71
N ALA A 243 9.55 -4.56 -15.18
CA ALA A 243 9.08 -5.87 -14.73
C ALA A 243 9.87 -7.06 -15.31
N GLU A 244 10.30 -6.97 -16.57
CA GLU A 244 10.96 -8.07 -17.30
C GLU A 244 12.27 -8.56 -16.66
N PRO A 245 13.17 -7.70 -16.13
CA PRO A 245 14.36 -8.14 -15.39
C PRO A 245 14.06 -9.06 -14.19
N HIS A 246 12.85 -8.96 -13.64
CA HIS A 246 12.38 -9.74 -12.49
C HIS A 246 11.49 -10.93 -12.91
N GLY A 247 11.28 -11.15 -14.22
CA GLY A 247 10.44 -12.23 -14.72
C GLY A 247 8.93 -12.00 -14.54
N ILE A 248 8.52 -10.77 -14.22
CA ILE A 248 7.10 -10.43 -14.00
C ILE A 248 6.43 -10.14 -15.34
N ALA A 249 5.31 -10.80 -15.59
CA ALA A 249 4.44 -10.46 -16.71
C ALA A 249 3.54 -9.28 -16.34
N LEU A 250 3.63 -8.21 -17.15
CA LEU A 250 2.81 -7.00 -17.02
C LEU A 250 1.71 -6.97 -18.08
N ASP A 251 0.49 -6.65 -17.68
CA ASP A 251 -0.66 -6.43 -18.56
C ASP A 251 -1.60 -5.34 -18.02
N TYR A 252 -1.68 -4.21 -18.74
CA TYR A 252 -2.63 -3.13 -18.47
C TYR A 252 -3.66 -2.97 -19.57
N THR A 253 -3.62 -3.81 -20.61
CA THR A 253 -4.33 -3.59 -21.87
C THR A 253 -5.41 -4.61 -22.17
N THR A 254 -5.40 -5.80 -21.52
CA THR A 254 -6.50 -6.77 -21.61
C THR A 254 -7.80 -6.16 -21.12
N ASP A 255 -7.81 -5.63 -19.90
CA ASP A 255 -8.85 -4.77 -19.35
C ASP A 255 -8.24 -3.39 -19.07
N PRO A 256 -8.47 -2.38 -19.93
CA PRO A 256 -7.71 -1.13 -19.91
C PRO A 256 -7.93 -0.29 -18.64
N VAL A 257 -6.83 0.09 -17.98
CA VAL A 257 -6.81 1.21 -17.02
C VAL A 257 -6.50 2.53 -17.74
N SER A 258 -6.65 3.66 -17.04
CA SER A 258 -6.20 4.95 -17.57
C SER A 258 -4.66 4.97 -17.73
N PRO A 259 -4.13 5.64 -18.77
CA PRO A 259 -2.68 5.82 -18.94
C PRO A 259 -2.00 6.48 -17.75
N GLU A 260 -2.70 7.41 -17.08
CA GLU A 260 -2.22 8.14 -15.91
C GLU A 260 -2.06 7.22 -14.69
N CYS A 261 -3.06 6.37 -14.39
CA CYS A 261 -2.93 5.37 -13.33
C CYS A 261 -1.81 4.35 -13.64
N ALA A 262 -1.70 3.90 -14.89
CA ALA A 262 -0.62 3.01 -15.31
C ALA A 262 0.78 3.64 -15.10
N ALA A 263 0.92 4.94 -15.35
CA ALA A 263 2.16 5.67 -15.09
C ALA A 263 2.51 5.71 -13.60
N GLU A 264 1.53 5.92 -12.72
CA GLU A 264 1.74 5.87 -11.26
C GLU A 264 2.11 4.47 -10.76
N PHE A 265 1.46 3.42 -11.27
CA PHE A 265 1.85 2.04 -10.96
C PHE A 265 3.29 1.75 -11.41
N ASN A 266 3.71 2.23 -12.57
CA ASN A 266 5.09 2.10 -13.04
C ASN A 266 6.09 2.82 -12.14
N GLU A 267 5.74 3.99 -11.62
CA GLU A 267 6.59 4.72 -10.67
C GLU A 267 6.77 3.91 -9.37
N ALA A 268 5.67 3.37 -8.83
CA ALA A 268 5.73 2.46 -7.67
C ALA A 268 6.60 1.23 -7.96
N MET A 269 6.38 0.54 -9.08
CA MET A 269 7.19 -0.62 -9.48
C MET A 269 8.67 -0.29 -9.58
N LYS A 270 9.02 0.86 -10.15
CA LYS A 270 10.42 1.29 -10.30
C LYS A 270 11.11 1.49 -8.95
N GLU A 271 10.44 2.14 -8.01
CA GLU A 271 10.99 2.35 -6.66
C GLU A 271 11.08 1.04 -5.87
N LEU A 272 10.01 0.22 -5.92
CA LEU A 272 9.90 -1.02 -5.16
C LEU A 272 10.86 -2.10 -5.67
N SER A 273 11.05 -2.21 -6.99
CA SER A 273 12.04 -3.13 -7.57
C SER A 273 13.49 -2.77 -7.19
N ALA A 274 13.78 -1.48 -7.03
CA ALA A 274 15.09 -1.02 -6.58
C ALA A 274 15.31 -1.25 -5.08
N ASP A 275 14.33 -0.89 -4.25
CA ASP A 275 14.43 -0.99 -2.80
C ASP A 275 14.30 -2.45 -2.33
N TYR A 276 13.39 -3.25 -2.90
CA TYR A 276 13.02 -4.60 -2.44
C TYR A 276 13.11 -5.65 -3.56
N PRO A 277 14.27 -5.80 -4.25
CA PRO A 277 14.38 -6.66 -5.42
C PRO A 277 13.97 -8.11 -5.12
N LYS A 278 14.26 -8.65 -3.92
CA LYS A 278 13.89 -10.02 -3.56
C LYS A 278 12.40 -10.24 -3.36
N VAL A 279 11.68 -9.23 -2.87
CA VAL A 279 10.22 -9.30 -2.74
C VAL A 279 9.60 -9.21 -4.13
N PHE A 280 10.12 -8.29 -4.93
CA PHE A 280 9.71 -8.10 -6.31
C PHE A 280 9.95 -9.37 -7.16
N ASP A 281 11.11 -10.02 -7.03
CA ASP A 281 11.46 -11.31 -7.67
C ASP A 281 10.51 -12.47 -7.30
N GLY A 282 9.74 -12.33 -6.20
CA GLY A 282 8.77 -13.32 -5.76
C GLY A 282 7.41 -13.24 -6.47
N MET A 283 7.20 -12.20 -7.27
CA MET A 283 5.98 -11.98 -8.05
C MET A 283 6.12 -12.56 -9.46
N ASN A 284 5.01 -13.01 -10.04
CA ASN A 284 4.93 -13.45 -11.43
C ASN A 284 4.10 -12.50 -12.29
N HIS A 285 3.15 -11.78 -11.69
CA HIS A 285 2.19 -10.98 -12.43
C HIS A 285 1.96 -9.60 -11.80
N VAL A 286 1.82 -8.60 -12.67
CA VAL A 286 1.10 -7.37 -12.40
C VAL A 286 0.11 -7.22 -13.53
N ARG A 287 -1.19 -7.42 -13.27
CA ARG A 287 -2.18 -7.40 -14.35
C ARG A 287 -3.48 -6.75 -13.93
N THR A 288 -4.29 -6.37 -14.91
CA THR A 288 -5.67 -6.03 -14.67
C THR A 288 -6.53 -7.29 -14.56
N GLU A 289 -7.43 -7.29 -13.59
CA GLU A 289 -8.40 -8.38 -13.38
C GLU A 289 -9.60 -7.84 -12.61
N GLN A 290 -10.80 -8.23 -13.02
CA GLN A 290 -12.03 -7.78 -12.37
C GLN A 290 -12.27 -8.62 -11.10
N PRO A 291 -12.23 -8.00 -9.89
CA PRO A 291 -12.52 -8.70 -8.66
C PRO A 291 -13.99 -9.10 -8.58
N THR A 292 -14.30 -10.06 -7.70
CA THR A 292 -15.70 -10.46 -7.46
C THR A 292 -16.50 -9.35 -6.76
N ASP A 293 -15.85 -8.60 -5.86
CA ASP A 293 -16.42 -7.39 -5.28
C ASP A 293 -16.00 -6.17 -6.12
N PRO A 294 -16.93 -5.46 -6.77
CA PRO A 294 -16.60 -4.30 -7.59
C PRO A 294 -16.00 -3.13 -6.80
N ASN A 295 -16.08 -3.14 -5.45
CA ASN A 295 -15.48 -2.10 -4.61
C ASN A 295 -14.01 -2.38 -4.29
N THR A 296 -13.50 -3.58 -4.57
CA THR A 296 -12.08 -3.89 -4.42
C THR A 296 -11.28 -3.12 -5.47
N LEU A 297 -10.36 -2.25 -5.04
CA LEU A 297 -9.52 -1.45 -5.95
C LEU A 297 -8.42 -2.29 -6.58
N ALA A 298 -7.76 -3.11 -5.77
CA ALA A 298 -6.78 -4.08 -6.19
C ALA A 298 -6.75 -5.21 -5.15
N TYR A 299 -6.02 -6.28 -5.47
CA TYR A 299 -5.72 -7.32 -4.51
C TYR A 299 -4.37 -7.98 -4.84
N ALA A 300 -3.73 -8.56 -3.82
CA ALA A 300 -2.48 -9.29 -3.95
C ALA A 300 -2.69 -10.80 -3.71
N LEU A 301 -1.91 -11.61 -4.41
CA LEU A 301 -1.68 -13.01 -4.06
C LEU A 301 -0.22 -13.14 -3.60
N PRO A 302 0.08 -13.00 -2.30
CA PRO A 302 1.45 -12.84 -1.80
C PRO A 302 2.24 -14.16 -1.65
N TYR A 303 1.87 -15.19 -2.39
CA TYR A 303 2.43 -16.54 -2.22
C TYR A 303 3.68 -16.74 -3.08
N ALA A 304 4.86 -16.43 -2.53
CA ALA A 304 6.13 -16.58 -3.24
C ALA A 304 6.28 -17.97 -3.88
N GLY A 305 6.56 -18.00 -5.19
CA GLY A 305 6.71 -19.24 -5.97
C GLY A 305 5.40 -19.89 -6.43
N HIS A 306 4.24 -19.38 -6.01
CA HIS A 306 2.95 -19.77 -6.60
C HIS A 306 2.84 -19.14 -8.00
N PRO A 307 2.39 -19.87 -9.05
CA PRO A 307 2.32 -19.34 -10.41
C PRO A 307 1.50 -18.04 -10.48
N ASP A 308 0.42 -17.94 -9.71
CA ASP A 308 -0.43 -16.75 -9.68
C ASP A 308 0.04 -15.66 -8.70
N SER A 309 1.25 -15.76 -8.12
CA SER A 309 1.79 -14.71 -7.25
C SER A 309 1.84 -13.37 -7.99
N GLY A 310 1.25 -12.31 -7.43
CA GLY A 310 1.19 -11.04 -8.12
C GLY A 310 0.29 -9.98 -7.49
N ILE A 311 0.10 -8.90 -8.24
CA ILE A 311 -0.80 -7.79 -7.95
C ILE A 311 -1.83 -7.69 -9.08
N PHE A 312 -3.10 -7.60 -8.70
CA PHE A 312 -4.23 -7.60 -9.61
C PHE A 312 -5.02 -6.31 -9.41
N VAL A 313 -5.11 -5.51 -10.47
CA VAL A 313 -5.72 -4.18 -10.42
C VAL A 313 -7.12 -4.23 -11.03
N ASN A 314 -8.11 -3.67 -10.33
CA ASN A 314 -9.46 -3.53 -10.86
C ASN A 314 -9.47 -2.47 -11.97
N ALA A 315 -9.63 -2.90 -13.22
CA ALA A 315 -9.61 -2.00 -14.36
C ALA A 315 -10.74 -0.96 -14.31
N ASP A 316 -11.93 -1.34 -13.82
CA ASP A 316 -13.07 -0.41 -13.73
C ASP A 316 -12.76 0.71 -12.73
N ALA A 317 -12.15 0.36 -11.60
CA ALA A 317 -11.79 1.31 -10.56
C ALA A 317 -10.71 2.33 -11.00
N PHE A 318 -9.88 1.99 -11.99
CA PHE A 318 -8.77 2.82 -12.46
C PHE A 318 -8.88 3.23 -13.94
N SER A 319 -10.04 3.00 -14.56
CA SER A 319 -10.32 3.41 -15.94
C SER A 319 -10.41 4.94 -16.11
N ASP A 320 -10.70 5.66 -15.03
CA ASP A 320 -10.76 7.11 -14.94
C ASP A 320 -9.84 7.61 -13.82
N ALA A 321 -8.76 8.29 -14.20
CA ALA A 321 -7.74 8.76 -13.26
C ALA A 321 -8.27 9.85 -12.32
N GLU A 322 -9.12 10.76 -12.80
CA GLU A 322 -9.67 11.84 -11.97
C GLU A 322 -10.63 11.26 -10.92
N ALA A 323 -11.46 10.29 -11.32
CA ALA A 323 -12.33 9.58 -10.38
C ALA A 323 -11.54 8.78 -9.35
N ALA A 324 -10.45 8.10 -9.76
CA ALA A 324 -9.58 7.37 -8.84
C ALA A 324 -8.93 8.30 -7.81
N VAL A 325 -8.39 9.44 -8.24
CA VAL A 325 -7.79 10.45 -7.35
C VAL A 325 -8.83 11.05 -6.41
N SER A 326 -10.03 11.39 -6.91
CA SER A 326 -11.10 11.95 -6.08
C SER A 326 -11.54 10.97 -4.99
N ARG A 327 -11.76 9.69 -5.34
CA ARG A 327 -12.10 8.65 -4.37
C ARG A 327 -10.99 8.47 -3.34
N GLY A 328 -9.73 8.39 -3.78
CA GLY A 328 -8.58 8.27 -2.90
C GLY A 328 -8.48 9.41 -1.88
N ALA A 329 -8.69 10.65 -2.34
CA ALA A 329 -8.70 11.81 -1.46
C ALA A 329 -9.84 11.76 -0.42
N GLU A 330 -11.01 11.26 -0.80
CA GLU A 330 -12.13 11.05 0.13
C GLU A 330 -11.79 9.99 1.19
N GLU A 331 -11.25 8.84 0.78
CA GLU A 331 -10.84 7.75 1.66
C GLU A 331 -9.78 8.21 2.67
N GLU A 332 -8.73 8.91 2.21
CA GLU A 332 -7.70 9.49 3.08
C GLU A 332 -8.28 10.52 4.06
N SER A 333 -9.15 11.42 3.59
CA SER A 333 -9.74 12.46 4.43
C SER A 333 -10.66 11.91 5.52
N SER A 334 -11.28 10.75 5.27
CA SER A 334 -12.15 10.07 6.22
C SER A 334 -11.39 9.26 7.27
N GLY A 335 -10.09 9.03 7.07
CA GLY A 335 -9.28 8.12 7.88
C GLY A 335 -9.46 6.64 7.53
N PHE A 336 -10.14 6.35 6.42
CA PHE A 336 -10.34 4.98 5.95
C PHE A 336 -9.00 4.32 5.59
N THR A 337 -8.14 5.04 4.87
CA THR A 337 -6.76 4.64 4.53
C THR A 337 -5.75 5.68 5.04
N VAL A 338 -4.47 5.32 5.00
CA VAL A 338 -3.33 6.20 5.35
C VAL A 338 -3.11 7.33 4.34
N PRO A 339 -2.46 8.44 4.73
CA PRO A 339 -2.06 9.49 3.78
C PRO A 339 -1.23 8.95 2.61
N GLY A 340 -1.64 9.29 1.38
CA GLY A 340 -1.07 8.78 0.14
C GLY A 340 -1.56 7.38 -0.28
N GLY A 341 -2.30 6.66 0.58
CA GLY A 341 -2.79 5.31 0.33
C GLY A 341 -3.94 5.22 -0.67
N GLY A 342 -4.74 6.28 -0.83
CA GLY A 342 -5.89 6.29 -1.74
C GLY A 342 -5.52 6.54 -3.21
N SER A 343 -4.30 6.99 -3.48
CA SER A 343 -3.81 7.23 -4.85
C SER A 343 -3.57 5.91 -5.61
N PRO A 344 -3.57 5.90 -6.96
CA PRO A 344 -3.14 4.72 -7.73
C PRO A 344 -1.76 4.22 -7.31
N LYS A 345 -0.78 5.13 -7.13
CA LYS A 345 0.52 4.79 -6.54
C LYS A 345 0.34 4.12 -5.17
N GLY A 346 -0.42 4.74 -4.27
CA GLY A 346 -0.76 4.25 -2.93
C GLY A 346 -1.29 2.84 -2.88
N VAL A 347 -2.31 2.55 -3.68
CA VAL A 347 -2.90 1.22 -3.79
C VAL A 347 -1.85 0.20 -4.24
N PHE A 348 -0.96 0.55 -5.17
CA PHE A 348 0.13 -0.36 -5.56
C PHE A 348 1.11 -0.65 -4.41
N TYR A 349 1.48 0.37 -3.61
CA TYR A 349 2.30 0.15 -2.41
C TYR A 349 1.59 -0.71 -1.38
N HIS A 350 0.26 -0.55 -1.23
CA HIS A 350 -0.55 -1.36 -0.33
C HIS A 350 -0.49 -2.83 -0.74
N GLU A 351 -0.78 -3.14 -2.00
CA GLU A 351 -0.76 -4.51 -2.50
C GLU A 351 0.64 -5.14 -2.41
N PHE A 352 1.69 -4.37 -2.70
CA PHE A 352 3.06 -4.82 -2.49
C PHE A 352 3.38 -5.02 -1.00
N GLY A 353 2.78 -4.21 -0.13
CA GLY A 353 2.85 -4.34 1.32
C GLY A 353 2.36 -5.71 1.81
N HIS A 354 1.36 -6.32 1.16
CA HIS A 354 0.97 -7.70 1.45
C HIS A 354 2.06 -8.72 1.13
N HIS A 355 2.80 -8.55 0.02
CA HIS A 355 3.95 -9.40 -0.31
C HIS A 355 5.07 -9.26 0.74
N CYS A 356 5.33 -8.04 1.21
CA CYS A 356 6.23 -7.79 2.33
C CYS A 356 5.74 -8.48 3.62
N ALA A 357 4.45 -8.33 3.96
CA ALA A 357 3.85 -8.90 5.16
C ALA A 357 4.03 -10.42 5.21
N GLN A 358 3.74 -11.12 4.11
CA GLN A 358 3.90 -12.57 4.03
C GLN A 358 5.35 -13.01 4.34
N GLN A 359 6.35 -12.33 3.76
CA GLN A 359 7.76 -12.66 4.04
C GLN A 359 8.18 -12.39 5.49
N ILE A 360 7.64 -11.34 6.11
CA ILE A 360 7.87 -11.08 7.54
C ILE A 360 7.23 -12.18 8.39
N PHE A 361 6.00 -12.61 8.08
CA PHE A 361 5.30 -13.66 8.81
C PHE A 361 5.96 -15.03 8.69
N ASP A 362 6.58 -15.32 7.55
CA ASP A 362 7.33 -16.56 7.31
C ASP A 362 8.70 -16.58 8.00
N SER A 363 9.21 -15.43 8.46
CA SER A 363 10.49 -15.30 9.16
C SER A 363 10.29 -15.23 10.68
N PRO A 364 10.65 -16.25 11.47
CA PRO A 364 10.45 -16.23 12.92
C PRO A 364 11.09 -15.03 13.62
N VAL A 365 12.26 -14.60 13.15
CA VAL A 365 13.00 -13.46 13.72
C VAL A 365 12.32 -12.15 13.36
N ALA A 366 11.99 -11.93 12.08
CA ALA A 366 11.35 -10.67 11.66
C ALA A 366 9.98 -10.49 12.30
N ARG A 367 9.25 -11.59 12.46
CA ARG A 367 7.95 -11.67 13.12
C ARG A 367 7.98 -11.36 14.61
N GLU A 368 9.02 -11.81 15.32
CA GLU A 368 9.22 -11.45 16.73
C GLU A 368 9.48 -9.94 16.85
N GLU A 369 10.34 -9.39 16.00
CA GLU A 369 10.61 -7.94 15.95
C GLU A 369 9.36 -7.12 15.58
N LEU A 370 8.53 -7.62 14.66
CA LEU A 370 7.25 -7.00 14.34
C LEU A 370 6.31 -6.98 15.55
N ASN A 371 6.12 -8.13 16.21
CA ASN A 371 5.27 -8.22 17.39
C ASN A 371 5.75 -7.26 18.49
N GLU A 372 7.06 -7.14 18.70
CA GLU A 372 7.65 -6.20 19.64
C GLU A 372 7.35 -4.74 19.24
N ALA A 373 7.62 -4.37 17.98
CA ALA A 373 7.39 -3.01 17.48
C ALA A 373 5.93 -2.57 17.59
N VAL A 374 5.00 -3.45 17.22
CA VAL A 374 3.56 -3.20 17.37
C VAL A 374 3.21 -3.10 18.84
N SER A 375 3.64 -4.06 19.68
CA SER A 375 3.32 -4.08 21.11
C SER A 375 3.76 -2.81 21.83
N GLN A 376 4.96 -2.32 21.53
CA GLN A 376 5.50 -1.08 22.09
C GLN A 376 4.66 0.12 21.65
N SER A 377 4.24 0.16 20.38
CA SER A 377 3.50 1.29 19.83
C SER A 377 2.06 1.36 20.33
N ILE A 378 1.38 0.22 20.52
CA ILE A 378 0.01 0.18 21.05
C ILE A 378 -0.04 0.07 22.59
N GLY A 379 1.10 -0.06 23.26
CA GLY A 379 1.20 -0.14 24.71
C GLY A 379 0.62 -1.42 25.33
N ARG A 380 0.50 -2.51 24.56
CA ARG A 380 -0.03 -3.80 25.02
C ARG A 380 0.57 -4.97 24.21
N PRO A 381 0.56 -6.20 24.75
CA PRO A 381 1.05 -7.36 23.99
C PRO A 381 0.27 -7.58 22.69
N TYR A 382 1.00 -7.82 21.61
CA TYR A 382 0.47 -8.09 20.28
C TYR A 382 0.97 -9.45 19.76
N ASP A 383 0.11 -10.16 19.03
CA ASP A 383 0.41 -11.40 18.33
C ASP A 383 -0.25 -11.40 16.95
N TYR A 384 0.56 -11.24 15.91
CA TYR A 384 0.11 -11.21 14.51
C TYR A 384 -0.67 -12.47 14.08
N SER A 385 -0.48 -13.62 14.76
CA SER A 385 -1.15 -14.87 14.40
C SER A 385 -2.62 -14.92 14.82
N THR A 386 -3.05 -13.91 15.60
CA THR A 386 -4.42 -13.76 16.07
C THR A 386 -5.13 -12.62 15.33
N PRO A 387 -6.42 -12.78 14.98
CA PRO A 387 -7.23 -11.65 14.54
C PRO A 387 -7.22 -10.56 15.61
N HIS A 388 -7.27 -9.29 15.18
CA HIS A 388 -7.32 -8.18 16.12
C HIS A 388 -8.56 -8.29 17.02
N ASP A 389 -8.35 -8.25 18.33
CA ASP A 389 -9.46 -8.02 19.26
C ASP A 389 -9.93 -6.56 19.17
N GLY A 390 -11.14 -6.28 19.67
CA GLY A 390 -11.71 -4.92 19.63
C GLY A 390 -10.74 -3.83 20.09
N PRO A 391 -10.14 -3.94 21.29
CA PRO A 391 -9.23 -2.90 21.75
C PRO A 391 -7.89 -2.83 20.98
N THR A 392 -7.48 -3.88 20.27
CA THR A 392 -6.31 -3.86 19.37
C THR A 392 -6.67 -3.15 18.08
N GLY A 393 -7.80 -3.51 17.47
CA GLY A 393 -8.33 -2.85 16.29
C GLY A 393 -8.54 -1.36 16.53
N ASP A 394 -9.16 -0.97 17.65
CA ASP A 394 -9.37 0.44 18.02
C ASP A 394 -8.05 1.21 18.14
N ALA A 395 -7.02 0.59 18.73
CA ALA A 395 -5.70 1.21 18.84
C ALA A 395 -5.02 1.38 17.48
N ILE A 396 -5.10 0.36 16.62
CA ILE A 396 -4.52 0.39 15.27
C ILE A 396 -5.26 1.41 14.39
N SER A 397 -6.60 1.46 14.42
CA SER A 397 -7.39 2.46 13.67
C SER A 397 -6.97 3.88 14.03
N GLN A 398 -6.80 4.17 15.33
CA GLN A 398 -6.35 5.49 15.79
C GLN A 398 -4.92 5.83 15.37
N LEU A 399 -4.03 4.84 15.35
CA LEU A 399 -2.61 5.04 15.06
C LEU A 399 -2.29 4.98 13.56
N LEU A 400 -3.16 4.36 12.77
CA LEU A 400 -2.95 4.05 11.35
C LEU A 400 -4.20 4.35 10.51
N SER A 401 -5.12 3.40 10.33
CA SER A 401 -6.32 3.61 9.52
C SER A 401 -7.40 2.60 9.88
N ASP A 402 -8.67 2.93 9.57
CA ASP A 402 -9.77 1.99 9.77
C ASP A 402 -9.53 0.71 8.99
N TYR A 403 -9.05 0.82 7.74
CA TYR A 403 -8.74 -0.34 6.90
C TYR A 403 -7.60 -1.18 7.49
N GLY A 404 -6.51 -0.54 7.92
CA GLY A 404 -5.38 -1.23 8.56
C GLY A 404 -5.74 -1.92 9.87
N SER A 405 -6.82 -1.52 10.53
CA SER A 405 -7.28 -2.14 11.77
C SER A 405 -7.95 -3.51 11.59
N THR A 406 -8.32 -3.88 10.37
CA THR A 406 -9.16 -5.06 10.11
C THR A 406 -8.41 -6.38 10.30
N THR A 407 -7.17 -6.48 9.80
CA THR A 407 -6.34 -7.68 9.93
C THR A 407 -4.85 -7.33 10.09
N PRO A 408 -4.02 -8.27 10.59
CA PRO A 408 -2.57 -8.09 10.61
C PRO A 408 -1.95 -7.84 9.22
N HIS A 409 -2.53 -8.40 8.15
CA HIS A 409 -2.04 -8.16 6.78
C HIS A 409 -2.36 -6.74 6.31
N GLU A 410 -3.58 -6.25 6.57
CA GLU A 410 -3.97 -4.87 6.24
C GLU A 410 -3.15 -3.86 7.04
N MET A 411 -2.94 -4.11 8.34
CA MET A 411 -2.09 -3.26 9.18
C MET A 411 -0.68 -3.12 8.59
N MET A 412 -0.09 -4.24 8.15
CA MET A 412 1.24 -4.25 7.55
C MET A 412 1.27 -3.50 6.21
N ALA A 413 0.28 -3.74 5.36
CA ALA A 413 0.17 -3.10 4.05
C ALA A 413 -0.01 -1.58 4.17
N GLU A 414 -0.96 -1.13 4.99
CA GLU A 414 -1.21 0.29 5.25
C GLU A 414 0.00 0.98 5.90
N ALA A 415 0.64 0.34 6.88
CA ALA A 415 1.83 0.90 7.52
C ALA A 415 3.01 1.02 6.55
N PHE A 416 3.18 0.04 5.66
CA PHE A 416 4.19 0.09 4.60
C PHE A 416 3.92 1.23 3.62
N THR A 417 2.67 1.36 3.16
CA THR A 417 2.25 2.43 2.24
C THR A 417 2.54 3.81 2.83
N GLU A 418 2.14 4.05 4.08
CA GLU A 418 2.41 5.32 4.74
C GLU A 418 3.91 5.56 4.92
N HIS A 419 4.66 4.56 5.38
CA HIS A 419 6.12 4.64 5.55
C HIS A 419 6.84 5.06 4.25
N LYS A 420 6.32 4.64 3.10
CA LYS A 420 6.92 4.93 1.80
C LYS A 420 6.46 6.25 1.17
N LEU A 421 5.21 6.63 1.36
CA LEU A 421 4.61 7.75 0.62
C LEU A 421 4.43 9.01 1.45
N ALA A 422 4.28 8.91 2.78
CA ALA A 422 4.14 10.08 3.61
C ALA A 422 5.49 10.83 3.72
N ILE A 423 5.45 12.15 3.60
CA ILE A 423 6.62 13.02 3.82
C ILE A 423 7.14 12.87 5.27
N SER A 424 6.23 12.64 6.21
CA SER A 424 6.50 12.42 7.62
C SER A 424 5.59 11.30 8.13
N PRO A 425 5.94 10.02 7.90
CA PRO A 425 5.10 8.91 8.33
C PRO A 425 4.89 8.95 9.84
N ARG A 426 3.70 8.52 10.29
CA ARG A 426 3.41 8.42 11.72
C ARG A 426 4.38 7.46 12.41
N PRO A 427 4.59 7.62 13.74
CA PRO A 427 5.49 6.74 14.48
C PRO A 427 5.13 5.26 14.37
N PHE A 428 3.84 4.93 14.32
CA PHE A 428 3.36 3.55 14.15
C PHE A 428 3.78 2.96 12.80
N ALA A 429 3.48 3.68 11.71
CA ALA A 429 3.90 3.30 10.36
C ALA A 429 5.42 3.18 10.23
N SER A 430 6.16 4.14 10.81
CA SER A 430 7.63 4.14 10.81
C SER A 430 8.22 2.94 11.55
N ALA A 431 7.61 2.53 12.67
CA ALA A 431 8.08 1.39 13.44
C ALA A 431 7.93 0.08 12.64
N ILE A 432 6.77 -0.14 12.03
CA ILE A 432 6.51 -1.32 11.19
C ILE A 432 7.37 -1.28 9.91
N GLY A 433 7.38 -0.14 9.21
CA GLY A 433 8.18 0.07 8.01
C GLY A 433 9.68 -0.13 8.24
N GLY A 434 10.19 0.27 9.42
CA GLY A 434 11.57 0.02 9.83
C GLY A 434 11.90 -1.47 10.00
N VAL A 435 10.96 -2.28 10.49
CA VAL A 435 11.12 -3.75 10.53
C VAL A 435 11.16 -4.31 9.10
N ILE A 436 10.25 -3.88 8.23
CA ILE A 436 10.23 -4.30 6.82
C ILE A 436 11.56 -3.95 6.13
N ASP A 437 12.01 -2.69 6.25
CA ASP A 437 13.26 -2.22 5.66
C ASP A 437 14.45 -3.07 6.13
N LYS A 438 14.54 -3.32 7.43
CA LYS A 438 15.66 -4.06 8.03
C LYS A 438 15.81 -5.47 7.46
N HIS A 439 14.70 -6.15 7.18
CA HIS A 439 14.71 -7.56 6.74
C HIS A 439 14.66 -7.72 5.23
N LEU A 440 13.96 -6.84 4.51
CA LEU A 440 13.61 -7.04 3.11
C LEU A 440 14.28 -6.05 2.14
N LYS A 441 14.69 -4.86 2.61
CA LYS A 441 15.31 -3.86 1.74
C LYS A 441 16.74 -4.28 1.34
N SER A 442 17.12 -3.98 0.10
CA SER A 442 18.49 -4.13 -0.37
C SER A 442 19.45 -3.20 0.40
N LYS A 443 20.70 -3.63 0.58
CA LYS A 443 21.73 -2.89 1.33
C LYS A 443 22.65 -2.11 0.42
#